data_AF-A0A5N5ZF73-F1
#
_entry.id   AF-A0A5N5ZF73-F1
#
_cell.length_a   1.000
_cell.length_b   1.000
_cell.length_c   1.000
_cell.angle_alpha   90.00
_cell.angle_beta   90.00
_cell.angle_gamma   90.00
#
_symmetry.space_group_name_H-M   'P 1'
#
loop_
_entity.id
_entity.type
_entity.pdbx_description
1 polymer ?
#
loop_
_entity_poly.entity_id
_entity_poly.type
_entity_poly.pdbx_seq_one_letter_code
_entity_poly.pdbx_strand_id
1 'polypeptide(L)'
;MHRELVLSAFKKARKEVKEATGVTMSTTGLSKKISDYLMDRFHFQYHEKSLRNKYNMAVKEETVELKSSVANYLCRYLGYENYANFILEKDKEANPIETANAEVVETGNIKKEPTMGEKLKIIIQKNKVTLIFSGLTFMIFFGLYAMNKQLFLECEEVYCATEQLEAKKKSLRRIQQTKKLYA
;
A
#
# COMPACT_ATOMS: atom_id res chain seq x y z
N MET A 1 -7.74 -20.63 -17.21
CA MET A 1 -8.20 -19.84 -16.05
C MET A 1 -7.80 -18.36 -16.08
N HIS A 2 -6.53 -17.97 -16.27
CA HIS A 2 -6.18 -16.52 -16.39
C HIS A 2 -6.92 -15.78 -17.52
N ARG A 3 -7.26 -16.47 -18.61
CA ARG A 3 -8.11 -15.95 -19.68
C ARG A 3 -9.43 -15.38 -19.15
N GLU A 4 -10.16 -16.18 -18.39
CA GLU A 4 -11.47 -15.80 -17.84
C GLU A 4 -11.38 -14.67 -16.83
N LEU A 5 -10.32 -14.63 -16.05
CA LEU A 5 -10.05 -13.53 -15.14
C LEU A 5 -9.96 -12.19 -15.89
N VAL A 6 -9.18 -12.16 -16.98
CA VAL A 6 -9.04 -10.97 -17.83
C VAL A 6 -10.38 -10.61 -18.47
N LEU A 7 -11.10 -11.57 -19.04
CA LEU A 7 -12.41 -11.32 -19.66
C LEU A 7 -13.43 -10.77 -18.66
N SER A 8 -13.47 -11.33 -17.45
CA SER A 8 -14.35 -10.90 -16.37
C SER A 8 -14.03 -9.47 -15.92
N ALA A 9 -12.73 -9.13 -15.79
CA ALA A 9 -12.32 -7.77 -15.44
C ALA A 9 -12.77 -6.75 -16.49
N PHE A 10 -12.60 -7.03 -17.78
CA PHE A 10 -13.06 -6.14 -18.85
C PHE A 10 -14.59 -6.07 -18.93
N LYS A 11 -15.29 -7.17 -18.63
CA LYS A 11 -16.76 -7.20 -18.55
C LYS A 11 -17.26 -6.27 -17.43
N LYS A 12 -16.65 -6.34 -16.23
CA LYS A 12 -16.94 -5.45 -15.10
C LYS A 12 -16.69 -3.99 -15.47
N ALA A 13 -15.51 -3.68 -16.00
CA ALA A 13 -15.17 -2.31 -16.40
C ALA A 13 -16.14 -1.75 -17.46
N ARG A 14 -16.52 -2.57 -18.45
CA ARG A 14 -17.49 -2.18 -19.48
C ARG A 14 -18.85 -1.88 -18.88
N LYS A 15 -19.33 -2.71 -17.95
CA LYS A 15 -20.59 -2.50 -17.24
C LYS A 15 -20.56 -1.17 -16.47
N GLU A 16 -19.53 -0.95 -15.67
CA GLU A 16 -19.36 0.29 -14.90
C GLU A 16 -19.31 1.54 -15.77
N VAL A 17 -18.61 1.49 -16.92
CA VAL A 17 -18.58 2.65 -17.84
C VAL A 17 -19.95 2.88 -18.46
N LYS A 18 -20.62 1.81 -18.93
CA LYS A 18 -21.94 1.92 -19.54
C LYS A 18 -22.98 2.46 -18.55
N GLU A 19 -22.92 2.06 -17.29
CA GLU A 19 -23.79 2.57 -16.23
C GLU A 19 -23.51 4.05 -15.90
N ALA A 20 -22.24 4.47 -15.93
CA ALA A 20 -21.86 5.84 -15.62
C ALA A 20 -22.13 6.85 -16.76
N THR A 21 -21.90 6.47 -18.02
CA THR A 21 -21.93 7.40 -19.16
C THR A 21 -22.96 7.05 -20.23
N GLY A 22 -23.55 5.86 -20.19
CA GLY A 22 -24.44 5.36 -21.26
C GLY A 22 -23.73 4.94 -22.55
N VAL A 23 -22.40 5.14 -22.66
CA VAL A 23 -21.64 4.92 -23.89
C VAL A 23 -20.75 3.68 -23.77
N THR A 24 -20.59 2.95 -24.88
CA THR A 24 -19.66 1.81 -24.95
C THR A 24 -18.24 2.32 -25.22
N MET A 25 -17.34 2.15 -24.26
CA MET A 25 -15.95 2.56 -24.38
C MET A 25 -15.10 1.55 -25.15
N SER A 26 -14.08 2.04 -25.86
CA SER A 26 -13.12 1.21 -26.60
C SER A 26 -12.30 0.31 -25.67
N THR A 27 -11.71 -0.75 -26.22
CA THR A 27 -10.82 -1.65 -25.46
C THR A 27 -9.64 -0.90 -24.84
N THR A 28 -9.08 0.07 -25.55
CA THR A 28 -8.03 0.96 -25.05
C THR A 28 -8.49 1.75 -23.83
N GLY A 29 -9.67 2.35 -23.89
CA GLY A 29 -10.23 3.10 -22.76
C GLY A 29 -10.52 2.22 -21.55
N LEU A 30 -11.05 1.00 -21.77
CA LEU A 30 -11.29 0.03 -20.70
C LEU A 30 -9.98 -0.42 -20.04
N SER A 31 -8.94 -0.71 -20.83
CA SER A 31 -7.62 -1.05 -20.29
C SER A 31 -7.05 0.06 -19.43
N LYS A 32 -7.19 1.31 -19.88
CA LYS A 32 -6.75 2.49 -19.13
C LYS A 32 -7.52 2.61 -17.82
N LYS A 33 -8.85 2.51 -17.86
CA LYS A 33 -9.70 2.58 -16.65
C LYS A 33 -9.30 1.52 -15.60
N ILE A 34 -9.04 0.29 -16.02
CA ILE A 34 -8.60 -0.77 -15.10
C ILE A 34 -7.19 -0.45 -14.56
N SER A 35 -6.26 -0.04 -15.42
CA SER A 35 -4.90 0.36 -15.02
C SER A 35 -4.93 1.48 -13.98
N ASP A 36 -5.70 2.54 -14.24
CA ASP A 36 -5.86 3.69 -13.36
C ASP A 36 -6.48 3.25 -12.03
N TYR A 37 -7.51 2.40 -12.04
CA TYR A 37 -8.09 1.85 -10.81
C TYR A 37 -7.07 1.06 -9.98
N LEU A 38 -6.25 0.21 -10.61
CA LEU A 38 -5.24 -0.58 -9.90
C LEU A 38 -4.17 0.32 -9.27
N MET A 39 -3.81 1.41 -9.93
CA MET A 39 -2.90 2.41 -9.38
C MET A 39 -3.56 3.18 -8.22
N ASP A 40 -4.76 3.68 -8.41
CA ASP A 40 -5.43 4.55 -7.44
C ASP A 40 -5.82 3.81 -6.16
N ARG A 41 -6.28 2.56 -6.28
CA ARG A 41 -6.82 1.79 -5.15
C ARG A 41 -5.81 0.85 -4.49
N PHE A 42 -4.86 0.35 -5.25
CA PHE A 42 -3.90 -0.65 -4.76
C PHE A 42 -2.44 -0.21 -4.90
N HIS A 43 -2.18 0.99 -5.45
CA HIS A 43 -0.83 1.48 -5.76
C HIS A 43 -0.01 0.49 -6.57
N PHE A 44 -0.69 -0.27 -7.43
CA PHE A 44 -0.08 -1.27 -8.28
C PHE A 44 -0.01 -0.78 -9.73
N GLN A 45 1.21 -0.50 -10.19
CA GLN A 45 1.43 -0.06 -11.56
C GLN A 45 1.34 -1.24 -12.53
N TYR A 46 0.35 -1.20 -13.42
CA TYR A 46 0.24 -2.16 -14.51
C TYR A 46 -0.17 -1.47 -15.81
N HIS A 47 0.71 -1.52 -16.81
CA HIS A 47 0.50 -0.76 -18.04
C HIS A 47 -0.74 -1.22 -18.83
N GLU A 48 -1.56 -0.24 -19.22
CA GLU A 48 -2.74 -0.39 -20.09
C GLU A 48 -2.44 -1.18 -21.38
N LYS A 49 -1.26 -1.00 -21.98
CA LYS A 49 -0.84 -1.69 -23.21
C LYS A 49 -0.71 -3.20 -22.97
N SER A 50 -0.08 -3.59 -21.87
CA SER A 50 0.05 -5.00 -21.47
C SER A 50 -1.31 -5.61 -21.20
N LEU A 51 -2.17 -4.91 -20.47
CA LEU A 51 -3.53 -5.37 -20.17
C LEU A 51 -4.37 -5.56 -21.45
N ARG A 52 -4.31 -4.60 -22.38
CA ARG A 52 -4.99 -4.67 -23.68
C ARG A 52 -4.51 -5.86 -24.50
N ASN A 53 -3.20 -6.10 -24.56
CA ASN A 53 -2.64 -7.22 -25.29
C ASN A 53 -3.13 -8.56 -24.70
N LYS A 54 -3.13 -8.70 -23.38
CA LYS A 54 -3.63 -9.90 -22.69
C LYS A 54 -5.12 -10.11 -22.94
N TYR A 55 -5.92 -9.05 -22.98
CA TYR A 55 -7.33 -9.12 -23.35
C TYR A 55 -7.52 -9.57 -24.81
N ASN A 56 -6.75 -9.01 -25.75
CA ASN A 56 -6.85 -9.39 -27.16
C ASN A 56 -6.49 -10.88 -27.36
N MET A 57 -5.46 -11.38 -26.67
CA MET A 57 -5.13 -12.81 -26.64
C MET A 57 -6.29 -13.63 -26.05
N ALA A 58 -6.88 -13.16 -24.95
CA ALA A 58 -8.01 -13.83 -24.29
C ALA A 58 -9.25 -13.93 -25.21
N VAL A 59 -9.51 -12.91 -26.02
CA VAL A 59 -10.62 -12.90 -26.98
C VAL A 59 -10.35 -13.87 -28.13
N LYS A 60 -9.10 -13.99 -28.59
CA LYS A 60 -8.67 -14.94 -29.63
C LYS A 60 -8.53 -16.38 -29.15
N GLU A 61 -8.91 -16.67 -27.91
CA GLU A 61 -8.80 -17.99 -27.28
C GLU A 61 -7.35 -18.50 -27.14
N GLU A 62 -6.37 -17.61 -27.22
CA GLU A 62 -4.97 -17.95 -27.02
C GLU A 62 -4.64 -18.16 -25.53
N THR A 63 -3.57 -18.89 -25.25
CA THR A 63 -3.09 -19.08 -23.88
C THR A 63 -2.64 -17.76 -23.27
N VAL A 64 -3.35 -17.32 -22.23
CA VAL A 64 -3.04 -16.08 -21.51
C VAL A 64 -2.31 -16.40 -20.22
N GLU A 65 -1.06 -15.95 -20.13
CA GLU A 65 -0.28 -16.00 -18.91
C GLU A 65 -0.17 -14.63 -18.26
N LEU A 66 -0.45 -14.56 -16.96
CA LEU A 66 -0.31 -13.38 -16.13
C LEU A 66 0.71 -13.65 -15.03
N LYS A 67 1.44 -12.60 -14.62
CA LYS A 67 2.22 -12.66 -13.39
C LYS A 67 1.28 -12.83 -12.21
N SER A 68 1.65 -13.64 -11.22
CA SER A 68 0.81 -13.95 -10.05
C SER A 68 0.35 -12.69 -9.29
N SER A 69 1.20 -11.67 -9.23
CA SER A 69 0.84 -10.36 -8.66
C SER A 69 -0.32 -9.70 -9.40
N VAL A 70 -0.24 -9.63 -10.73
CA VAL A 70 -1.28 -9.04 -11.58
C VAL A 70 -2.58 -9.83 -11.45
N ALA A 71 -2.52 -11.15 -11.44
CA ALA A 71 -3.70 -12.00 -11.27
C ALA A 71 -4.40 -11.70 -9.93
N ASN A 72 -3.66 -11.61 -8.82
CA ASN A 72 -4.22 -11.27 -7.51
C ASN A 72 -4.86 -9.88 -7.50
N TYR A 73 -4.21 -8.86 -8.07
CA TYR A 73 -4.80 -7.50 -8.09
C TYR A 73 -6.03 -7.41 -9.00
N LEU A 74 -6.07 -8.14 -10.12
CA LEU A 74 -7.27 -8.24 -10.95
C LEU A 74 -8.40 -8.97 -10.23
N CYS A 75 -8.09 -9.99 -9.42
CA CYS A 75 -9.09 -10.65 -8.57
C CYS A 75 -9.66 -9.66 -7.55
N ARG A 76 -8.81 -8.84 -6.91
CA ARG A 76 -9.25 -7.77 -5.99
C ARG A 76 -10.06 -6.70 -6.69
N TYR A 77 -9.73 -6.37 -7.93
CA TYR A 77 -10.57 -5.49 -8.75
C TYR A 77 -11.97 -6.07 -8.95
N LEU A 78 -12.09 -7.39 -9.17
CA LEU A 78 -13.38 -8.05 -9.30
C LEU A 78 -14.17 -8.12 -7.99
N GLY A 79 -13.48 -8.14 -6.84
CA GLY A 79 -14.08 -8.23 -5.51
C GLY A 79 -13.59 -9.43 -4.69
N TYR A 80 -12.67 -10.22 -5.24
CA TYR A 80 -12.10 -11.40 -4.60
C TYR A 80 -10.84 -11.06 -3.81
N GLU A 81 -10.59 -11.74 -2.70
CA GLU A 81 -9.40 -11.47 -1.90
C GLU A 81 -8.09 -11.83 -2.63
N ASN A 82 -8.11 -12.95 -3.35
CA ASN A 82 -6.94 -13.51 -4.02
C ASN A 82 -7.35 -14.41 -5.21
N TYR A 83 -6.37 -14.85 -5.99
CA TYR A 83 -6.59 -15.71 -7.15
C TYR A 83 -7.12 -17.10 -6.80
N ALA A 84 -6.76 -17.66 -5.64
CA ALA A 84 -7.28 -18.96 -5.21
C ALA A 84 -8.79 -18.90 -4.93
N ASN A 85 -9.28 -17.82 -4.30
CA ASN A 85 -10.71 -17.61 -4.07
C ASN A 85 -11.48 -17.51 -5.39
N PHE A 86 -10.91 -16.82 -6.38
CA PHE A 86 -11.49 -16.75 -7.72
C PHE A 86 -11.63 -18.13 -8.38
N ILE A 87 -10.61 -18.99 -8.25
CA ILE A 87 -10.67 -20.37 -8.77
C ILE A 87 -11.75 -21.18 -8.04
N LEU A 88 -11.78 -21.12 -6.72
CA LEU A 88 -12.75 -21.88 -5.91
C LEU A 88 -14.20 -21.52 -6.26
N GLU A 89 -14.51 -20.26 -6.52
CA GLU A 89 -15.85 -19.87 -6.96
C GLU A 89 -16.15 -20.32 -8.40
N LYS A 90 -15.17 -20.25 -9.30
CA LYS A 90 -15.35 -20.71 -10.67
C LYS A 90 -15.59 -22.22 -10.75
N ASP A 91 -14.90 -22.98 -9.92
CA ASP A 91 -15.08 -24.43 -9.84
C ASP A 91 -16.47 -24.80 -9.28
N LYS A 92 -17.03 -23.97 -8.38
CA LYS A 92 -18.42 -24.11 -7.90
C LYS A 92 -19.45 -23.76 -8.98
N GLU A 93 -19.21 -22.73 -9.78
CA GLU A 93 -20.10 -22.37 -10.90
C GLU A 93 -20.09 -23.42 -12.03
N ALA A 94 -18.96 -24.10 -12.24
CA ALA A 94 -18.81 -25.11 -13.30
C ALA A 94 -19.45 -26.47 -12.96
N ASN A 95 -19.68 -26.77 -11.68
CA ASN A 95 -20.38 -27.99 -11.23
C ASN A 95 -21.63 -27.63 -10.42
N PRO A 96 -22.77 -27.33 -11.07
CA PRO A 96 -24.04 -27.19 -10.40
C PRO A 96 -24.60 -28.59 -10.11
N ILE A 97 -24.07 -29.26 -9.09
CA ILE A 97 -24.75 -30.41 -8.50
C ILE A 97 -25.11 -30.04 -7.07
N GLU A 98 -26.42 -30.00 -6.85
CA GLU A 98 -27.14 -29.84 -5.60
C GLU A 98 -26.50 -30.64 -4.47
N THR A 99 -26.56 -30.13 -3.23
CA THR A 99 -27.24 -30.82 -2.12
C THR A 99 -27.18 -29.94 -0.86
N ALA A 100 -28.36 -29.61 -0.36
CA ALA A 100 -28.56 -29.11 0.99
C ALA A 100 -28.29 -30.23 2.02
N ASN A 101 -27.65 -29.87 3.14
CA ASN A 101 -27.50 -30.62 4.39
C ASN A 101 -26.62 -31.87 4.37
N ALA A 102 -25.46 -31.80 5.03
CA ALA A 102 -25.15 -32.56 6.26
C ALA A 102 -23.66 -32.50 6.58
N GLU A 103 -23.40 -32.44 7.88
CA GLU A 103 -22.13 -32.30 8.56
C GLU A 103 -21.12 -33.46 8.36
N VAL A 104 -19.84 -33.08 8.44
CA VAL A 104 -18.72 -33.79 9.10
C VAL A 104 -18.29 -35.14 8.50
N VAL A 105 -17.16 -35.11 7.78
CA VAL A 105 -15.99 -35.95 8.11
C VAL A 105 -14.73 -35.09 7.97
N GLU A 106 -14.15 -34.74 9.12
CA GLU A 106 -12.79 -34.23 9.19
C GLU A 106 -11.79 -35.29 8.71
N THR A 107 -10.83 -34.91 7.88
CA THR A 107 -9.41 -35.10 8.22
C THR A 107 -8.54 -34.15 7.38
N GLY A 108 -7.77 -33.27 8.03
CA GLY A 108 -6.55 -32.69 7.46
C GLY A 108 -6.49 -31.16 7.30
N ASN A 109 -6.32 -30.45 8.43
CA ASN A 109 -5.88 -29.06 8.55
C ASN A 109 -6.86 -27.96 8.10
N ILE A 110 -7.89 -27.75 8.91
CA ILE A 110 -8.48 -26.44 9.12
C ILE A 110 -7.39 -25.52 9.70
N LYS A 111 -6.73 -24.72 8.86
CA LYS A 111 -6.07 -23.50 9.36
C LYS A 111 -7.19 -22.53 9.71
N LYS A 112 -7.61 -22.58 10.98
CA LYS A 112 -8.30 -21.47 11.64
C LYS A 112 -7.59 -20.20 11.22
N GLU A 113 -8.36 -19.20 10.78
CA GLU A 113 -7.83 -17.88 10.52
C GLU A 113 -6.97 -17.49 11.72
N PRO A 114 -5.65 -17.27 11.54
CA PRO A 114 -4.81 -16.99 12.68
C PRO A 114 -5.18 -15.59 13.15
N THR A 115 -5.94 -15.54 14.24
CA THR A 115 -6.12 -14.39 15.14
C THR A 115 -4.77 -13.68 15.24
N MET A 116 -4.74 -12.36 15.09
CA MET A 116 -3.53 -11.56 14.79
C MET A 116 -2.24 -12.01 15.52
N GLY A 117 -2.33 -12.50 16.76
CA GLY A 117 -1.23 -13.07 17.53
C GLY A 117 -0.53 -14.30 16.94
N GLU A 118 -1.23 -15.19 16.21
CA GLU A 118 -0.62 -16.37 15.58
C GLU A 118 0.11 -16.04 14.27
N LYS A 119 -0.36 -15.04 13.51
CA LYS A 119 0.34 -14.52 12.32
C LYS A 119 1.70 -13.90 12.71
N LEU A 120 1.76 -13.20 13.84
CA LEU A 120 2.99 -12.65 14.41
C LEU A 120 3.99 -13.76 14.79
N LYS A 121 3.51 -14.87 15.37
CA LYS A 121 4.37 -16.00 15.79
C LYS A 121 5.05 -16.69 14.60
N ILE A 122 4.36 -16.81 13.47
CA ILE A 122 4.90 -17.41 12.23
C ILE A 122 5.97 -16.50 11.59
N ILE A 123 5.78 -15.17 11.61
CA ILE A 123 6.75 -14.21 11.08
C ILE A 123 8.03 -14.18 11.95
N ILE A 124 7.86 -14.21 13.28
CA ILE A 124 8.98 -14.20 14.24
C ILE A 124 9.84 -15.46 14.12
N GLN A 125 9.24 -16.63 13.83
CA GLN A 125 10.00 -17.87 13.71
C GLN A 125 10.79 -18.00 12.40
N LYS A 126 10.29 -17.42 11.30
CA LYS A 126 10.87 -17.65 9.96
C LYS A 126 12.00 -16.68 9.60
N ASN A 127 12.00 -15.45 10.14
CA ASN A 127 12.97 -14.41 9.81
C ASN A 127 13.64 -13.77 11.05
N LYS A 128 14.21 -14.59 11.94
CA LYS A 128 14.91 -14.11 13.16
C LYS A 128 16.00 -13.07 12.86
N VAL A 129 16.72 -13.24 11.77
CA VAL A 129 17.82 -12.35 11.34
C VAL A 129 17.27 -10.99 10.90
N THR A 130 16.21 -10.95 10.09
CA THR A 130 15.58 -9.70 9.64
C THR A 130 15.04 -8.87 10.79
N LEU A 131 14.51 -9.53 11.84
CA LEU A 131 13.99 -8.84 13.02
C LEU A 131 15.11 -8.11 13.79
N ILE A 132 16.27 -8.74 13.95
CA ILE A 132 17.45 -8.13 14.59
C ILE A 132 17.92 -6.93 13.76
N PHE A 133 18.02 -7.07 12.44
CA PHE A 133 18.41 -5.95 11.57
C PHE A 133 17.42 -4.79 11.61
N SER A 134 16.12 -5.07 11.66
CA SER A 134 15.07 -4.05 11.79
C SER A 134 15.13 -3.31 13.14
N GLY A 135 15.41 -4.04 14.23
CA GLY A 135 15.58 -3.44 15.56
C GLY A 135 16.82 -2.55 15.64
N LEU A 136 17.95 -3.00 15.07
CA LEU A 136 19.18 -2.21 15.01
C LEU A 136 18.98 -0.92 14.20
N THR A 137 18.34 -1.00 13.03
CA THR A 137 18.05 0.21 12.23
C THR A 137 17.11 1.17 12.95
N PHE A 138 16.10 0.67 13.65
CA PHE A 138 15.20 1.49 14.45
C PHE A 138 15.92 2.19 15.61
N MET A 139 16.79 1.48 16.32
CA MET A 139 17.60 2.05 17.42
C MET A 139 18.57 3.13 16.93
N ILE A 140 19.22 2.92 15.78
CA ILE A 140 20.10 3.92 15.18
C ILE A 140 19.30 5.17 14.78
N PHE A 141 18.14 4.98 14.13
CA PHE A 141 17.28 6.09 13.72
C PHE A 141 16.80 6.90 14.94
N PHE A 142 16.36 6.22 16.00
CA PHE A 142 15.91 6.88 17.22
C PHE A 142 17.06 7.59 17.95
N GLY A 143 18.26 7.01 17.96
CA GLY A 143 19.46 7.63 18.49
C GLY A 143 19.82 8.93 17.75
N LEU A 144 19.84 8.90 16.42
CA LEU A 144 20.08 10.10 15.60
C LEU A 144 19.01 11.16 15.82
N TYR A 145 17.73 10.76 15.93
CA TYR A 145 16.64 11.66 16.23
C TYR A 145 16.79 12.33 17.61
N ALA A 146 17.16 11.55 18.64
CA ALA A 146 17.39 12.06 19.98
C ALA A 146 18.59 13.01 20.05
N MET A 147 19.70 12.68 19.38
CA MET A 147 20.87 13.55 19.31
C MET A 147 20.56 14.87 18.59
N ASN A 148 19.83 14.82 17.47
CA ASN A 148 19.40 16.03 16.77
C ASN A 148 18.49 16.91 17.65
N LYS A 149 17.63 16.30 18.47
CA LYS A 149 16.79 17.03 19.42
C LYS A 149 17.60 17.66 20.55
N GLN A 150 18.61 16.97 21.08
CA GLN A 150 19.51 17.51 22.09
C GLN A 150 20.31 18.69 21.55
N LEU A 151 20.85 18.59 20.33
CA LEU A 151 21.57 19.68 19.66
C LEU A 151 20.67 20.91 19.43
N PHE A 152 19.40 20.68 19.09
CA PHE A 152 18.42 21.75 18.90
C PHE A 152 18.15 22.52 20.20
N LEU A 153 17.98 21.81 21.32
CA LEU A 153 17.75 22.43 22.64
C LEU A 153 18.95 23.24 23.12
N GLU A 154 20.17 22.74 22.90
CA GLU A 154 21.40 23.47 23.26
C GLU A 154 21.57 24.75 22.40
N CYS A 155 21.19 24.71 21.12
CA CYS A 155 21.17 25.92 20.28
C CYS A 155 20.15 26.95 20.74
N GLU A 156 18.97 26.53 21.20
CA GLU A 156 17.91 27.44 21.67
C GLU A 156 18.32 28.17 22.96
N GLU A 157 18.96 27.46 23.89
CA GLU A 157 19.46 28.05 25.14
C GLU A 157 20.61 29.05 24.88
N VAL A 158 21.57 28.69 24.03
CA VAL A 158 22.69 29.58 23.64
C VAL A 158 22.18 30.81 22.87
N TYR A 159 21.19 30.64 21.99
CA TYR A 159 20.60 31.74 21.24
C TYR A 159 19.89 32.75 22.17
N CYS A 160 19.07 32.26 23.11
CA CYS A 160 18.43 33.13 24.10
C CYS A 160 19.45 33.89 24.98
N ALA A 161 20.53 33.23 25.39
CA ALA A 161 21.56 33.85 26.23
C ALA A 161 22.33 34.97 25.49
N THR A 162 22.60 34.79 24.19
CA THR A 162 23.32 35.80 23.39
C THR A 162 22.47 37.06 23.16
N GLU A 163 21.17 36.91 22.90
CA GLU A 163 20.25 38.04 22.71
C GLU A 163 20.14 38.91 23.97
N GLN A 164 20.04 38.30 25.15
CA GLN A 164 20.02 39.01 26.44
C GLN A 164 21.31 39.79 26.69
N LEU A 165 22.46 39.22 26.33
CA LEU A 165 23.76 39.87 26.49
C LEU A 165 23.92 41.08 25.55
N GLU A 166 23.43 40.97 24.31
CA GLU A 166 23.41 42.09 23.36
C GLU A 166 22.48 43.22 23.81
N ALA A 167 21.29 42.89 24.29
CA ALA A 167 20.35 43.86 24.86
C ALA A 167 20.99 44.62 26.03
N LYS A 168 21.67 43.90 26.93
CA LYS A 168 22.40 44.49 28.07
C LYS A 168 23.58 45.37 27.63
N LYS A 169 24.35 44.96 26.60
CA LYS A 169 25.42 45.80 26.04
C LYS A 169 24.86 47.09 25.42
N LYS A 170 23.70 47.02 24.76
CA LYS A 170 23.05 48.19 24.14
C LYS A 170 22.55 49.18 25.18
N SER A 171 21.97 48.71 26.28
CA SER A 171 21.54 49.59 27.39
C SER A 171 22.74 50.27 28.07
N LEU A 172 23.84 49.54 28.30
CA LEU A 172 25.06 50.10 28.88
C LEU A 172 25.67 51.22 28.01
N ARG A 173 25.70 51.03 26.68
CA ARG A 173 26.16 52.06 25.74
C ARG A 173 25.32 53.33 25.82
N ARG A 174 23.99 53.22 25.93
CA ARG A 174 23.09 54.38 26.12
C ARG A 174 23.37 55.12 27.44
N ILE A 175 23.64 54.38 28.52
CA ILE A 175 23.98 54.97 29.83
C ILE A 175 25.34 55.69 29.75
N GLN A 176 26.33 55.12 29.06
CA GLN A 176 27.63 55.79 28.88
C GLN A 176 27.52 57.05 28.02
N GLN A 177 26.71 57.02 26.95
CA GLN A 177 26.47 58.19 26.10
C GLN A 177 25.76 59.31 26.87
N THR A 178 24.74 58.98 27.66
CA THR A 178 24.05 59.97 28.50
C THR A 178 24.99 60.56 29.55
N LYS A 179 25.80 59.76 30.24
CA LYS A 179 26.81 60.28 31.18
C LYS A 179 27.81 61.26 30.54
N LYS A 180 28.21 61.04 29.28
CA LYS A 180 29.08 61.97 28.55
C LYS A 180 28.41 63.28 28.13
N LEU A 181 27.08 63.33 28.06
CA LEU A 181 26.34 64.55 27.70
C LEU A 181 26.12 65.48 28.90
N TYR A 182 26.21 64.94 30.12
CA TYR A 182 25.96 65.68 31.38
C TYR A 182 27.24 65.87 32.22
N ALA A 183 28.41 65.53 31.70
CA ALA A 183 29.73 65.76 32.30
C ALA A 183 30.49 66.78 31.44
#